data_AF-A0A2N2S455-F1
#
_entry.id   AF-A0A2N2S455-F1
#
_cell.length_a   1.000
_cell.length_b   1.000
_cell.length_c   1.000
_cell.angle_alpha   90.00
_cell.angle_beta   90.00
_cell.angle_gamma   90.00
#
_symmetry.space_group_name_H-M   'P 1'
#
loop_
_entity.id
_entity.type
_entity.pdbx_description
1 polymer ?
#
loop_
_entity_poly.entity_id
_entity_poly.type
_entity_poly.pdbx_seq_one_letter_code
_entity_poly.pdbx_strand_id
1 'polypeptide(L)'
;MATYSYIAGAHTYQFTDLKEVLAKATPARSGDYLAGVAAETYAERMAARMCLAEIPLKQFLESLIIPYETDEVTRLIVDTHDKVAFAEISHLTVGDFRDWLLSDIADSATLKRVSTGITPEMAAAVSKIMRNQDLILVAKKCHVMTAFRNTIGLPGHISVRLQPNHPTDDMRGIAASMLDGLLYGAGDAVIGINPATDSLPALMDLYYLVDDVINQYAIPTQSCILTHVTNQIQLIERGAPVDLVFQSIAGTEKANKSFGITIALLKEAQSAALSLNRGTVKNASGSHNVMYFETGQGSVLSANANFGVDQQTCEARAYAVA
;
A
#
# COMPACT_ATOMS: atom_id res chain seq x y z
N MET A 1 -19.41 25.98 -6.97
CA MET A 1 -18.10 25.37 -6.68
C MET A 1 -17.97 25.31 -5.17
N ALA A 2 -17.58 24.16 -4.60
CA ALA A 2 -17.31 24.08 -3.17
C ALA A 2 -16.23 25.10 -2.80
N THR A 3 -16.49 25.94 -1.80
CA THR A 3 -15.53 26.93 -1.32
C THR A 3 -14.69 26.28 -0.22
N TYR A 4 -13.41 26.04 -0.49
CA TYR A 4 -12.48 25.53 0.52
C TYR A 4 -11.91 26.71 1.32
N SER A 5 -12.51 26.98 2.48
CA SER A 5 -12.05 28.07 3.35
C SER A 5 -12.32 27.78 4.81
N TYR A 6 -11.55 28.41 5.70
CA TYR A 6 -11.76 28.35 7.14
C TYR A 6 -11.49 29.71 7.78
N ILE A 7 -12.37 30.13 8.68
CA ILE A 7 -12.25 31.41 9.39
C ILE A 7 -11.70 31.15 10.79
N ALA A 8 -10.51 31.69 11.08
CA ALA A 8 -9.88 31.66 12.38
C ALA A 8 -9.83 33.08 12.97
N GLY A 9 -10.84 33.43 13.78
CA GLY A 9 -10.98 34.79 14.31
C GLY A 9 -11.24 35.81 13.19
N ALA A 10 -10.32 36.75 13.00
CA ALA A 10 -10.40 37.78 11.96
C ALA A 10 -9.72 37.38 10.63
N HIS A 11 -9.07 36.22 10.58
CA HIS A 11 -8.35 35.76 9.37
C HIS A 11 -9.14 34.67 8.65
N THR A 12 -9.27 34.82 7.34
CA THR A 12 -9.88 33.81 6.47
C THR A 12 -8.79 33.13 5.66
N TYR A 13 -8.58 31.84 5.91
CA TYR A 13 -7.75 30.98 5.07
C TYR A 13 -8.59 30.48 3.90
N GLN A 14 -8.05 30.61 2.69
CA GLN A 14 -8.68 30.11 1.46
C GLN A 14 -7.72 29.10 0.81
N PHE A 15 -8.30 28.05 0.25
CA PHE A 15 -7.60 27.01 -0.49
C PHE A 15 -8.24 26.90 -1.88
N THR A 16 -7.40 26.69 -2.89
CA THR A 16 -7.80 26.73 -4.30
C THR A 16 -8.65 25.52 -4.67
N ASP A 17 -8.28 24.34 -4.18
CA ASP A 17 -8.95 23.08 -4.49
C ASP A 17 -8.75 22.04 -3.36
N LEU A 18 -9.37 20.87 -3.53
CA LEU A 18 -9.27 19.75 -2.59
C LEU A 18 -7.83 19.24 -2.44
N LYS A 19 -7.01 19.32 -3.50
CA LYS A 19 -5.62 18.87 -3.49
C LYS A 19 -4.78 19.73 -2.57
N GLU A 20 -4.96 21.05 -2.62
CA GLU A 20 -4.30 21.99 -1.73
C GLU A 20 -4.71 21.78 -0.27
N VAL A 21 -6.02 21.56 0.00
CA VAL A 21 -6.49 21.26 1.36
C VAL A 21 -5.85 19.97 1.90
N LEU A 22 -5.84 18.90 1.12
CA LEU A 22 -5.21 17.63 1.49
C LEU A 22 -3.72 17.80 1.78
N ALA A 23 -3.01 18.53 0.92
CA ALA A 23 -1.58 18.73 1.06
C ALA A 23 -1.25 19.56 2.31
N LYS A 24 -1.92 20.71 2.49
CA LYS A 24 -1.70 21.61 3.62
C LYS A 24 -2.18 21.03 4.95
N ALA A 25 -3.15 20.12 4.95
CA ALA A 25 -3.60 19.41 6.15
C ALA A 25 -2.59 18.34 6.65
N THR A 26 -1.64 17.93 5.80
CA THR A 26 -0.64 16.91 6.13
C THR A 26 0.27 17.35 7.27
N PRO A 27 0.62 16.46 8.23
CA PRO A 27 1.69 16.73 9.17
C PRO A 27 2.98 17.14 8.46
N ALA A 28 3.79 18.01 9.07
CA ALA A 28 5.02 18.52 8.47
C ALA A 28 5.96 17.38 8.01
N ARG A 29 6.25 17.33 6.70
CA ARG A 29 7.13 16.34 6.06
C ARG A 29 8.07 17.03 5.10
N SER A 30 9.35 16.65 5.13
CA SER A 30 10.38 17.26 4.28
C SER A 30 10.08 17.13 2.79
N GLY A 31 9.50 16.00 2.35
CA GLY A 31 9.13 15.79 0.95
C GLY A 31 8.02 16.71 0.46
N ASP A 32 7.00 16.98 1.29
CA ASP A 32 5.93 17.92 0.92
C ASP A 32 6.42 19.38 0.86
N TYR A 33 7.40 19.75 1.70
CA TYR A 33 8.09 21.04 1.59
C TYR A 33 8.92 21.12 0.30
N LEU A 34 9.68 20.06 -0.03
CA LEU A 34 10.45 19.98 -1.27
C LEU A 34 9.55 20.06 -2.51
N ALA A 35 8.37 19.45 -2.45
CA ALA A 35 7.36 19.51 -3.50
C ALA A 35 6.64 20.87 -3.60
N GLY A 36 6.82 21.76 -2.61
CA GLY A 36 6.15 23.07 -2.56
C GLY A 36 4.65 23.00 -2.26
N VAL A 37 4.16 21.91 -1.64
CA VAL A 37 2.73 21.68 -1.37
C VAL A 37 2.36 21.75 0.12
N ALA A 38 3.37 21.74 1.00
CA ALA A 38 3.16 21.83 2.44
C ALA A 38 2.62 23.22 2.86
N ALA A 39 1.89 23.24 3.98
CA ALA A 39 1.50 24.50 4.62
C ALA A 39 2.73 25.30 5.08
N GLU A 40 2.69 26.61 4.86
CA GLU A 40 3.75 27.56 5.20
C GLU A 40 3.84 27.77 6.72
N THR A 41 2.70 27.69 7.41
CA THR A 41 2.62 27.93 8.85
C THR A 41 1.81 26.84 9.57
N TYR A 42 2.05 26.68 10.87
CA TYR A 42 1.22 25.83 11.72
C TYR A 42 -0.26 26.26 11.74
N ALA A 43 -0.51 27.58 11.72
CA ALA A 43 -1.87 28.12 11.70
C ALA A 43 -2.61 27.75 10.41
N GLU A 44 -1.95 27.87 9.26
CA GLU A 44 -2.49 27.45 7.97
C GLU A 44 -2.75 25.94 7.93
N ARG A 45 -1.81 25.11 8.44
CA ARG A 45 -2.03 23.66 8.54
C ARG A 45 -3.27 23.33 9.37
N MET A 46 -3.45 24.00 10.50
CA MET A 46 -4.62 23.79 11.34
C MET A 46 -5.89 24.26 10.64
N ALA A 47 -5.87 25.40 9.95
CA ALA A 47 -6.99 25.86 9.14
C ALA A 47 -7.34 24.88 8.01
N ALA A 48 -6.34 24.29 7.35
CA ALA A 48 -6.53 23.25 6.34
C ALA A 48 -7.15 21.99 6.94
N ARG A 49 -6.72 21.56 8.13
CA ARG A 49 -7.33 20.42 8.84
C ARG A 49 -8.77 20.69 9.25
N MET A 50 -9.09 21.90 9.70
CA MET A 50 -10.46 22.28 10.04
C MET A 50 -11.33 22.37 8.79
N CYS A 51 -10.82 22.94 7.69
CA CYS A 51 -11.50 22.92 6.40
C CYS A 51 -11.74 21.49 5.92
N LEU A 52 -10.71 20.63 5.98
CA LEU A 52 -10.79 19.22 5.57
C LEU A 52 -11.85 18.44 6.35
N ALA A 53 -11.97 18.69 7.66
CA ALA A 53 -12.95 18.02 8.51
C ALA A 53 -14.39 18.25 8.04
N GLU A 54 -14.71 19.41 7.48
CA GLU A 54 -16.06 19.76 7.01
C GLU A 54 -16.37 19.25 5.59
N ILE A 55 -15.39 18.66 4.88
CA ILE A 55 -15.59 18.19 3.51
C ILE A 55 -16.43 16.91 3.51
N PRO A 56 -17.55 16.83 2.77
CA PRO A 56 -18.32 15.60 2.62
C PRO A 56 -17.50 14.49 1.95
N LEU A 57 -17.62 13.23 2.40
CA LEU A 57 -16.91 12.12 1.74
C LEU A 57 -17.25 12.01 0.25
N LYS A 58 -18.50 12.32 -0.13
CA LYS A 58 -18.92 12.33 -1.54
C LYS A 58 -18.08 13.25 -2.43
N GLN A 59 -17.49 14.31 -1.89
CA GLN A 59 -16.65 15.24 -2.65
C GLN A 59 -15.47 14.54 -3.32
N PHE A 60 -14.91 13.49 -2.70
CA PHE A 60 -13.78 12.72 -3.24
C PHE A 60 -14.15 11.88 -4.48
N LEU A 61 -15.45 11.64 -4.71
CA LEU A 61 -15.95 10.96 -5.91
C LEU A 61 -16.26 11.93 -7.05
N GLU A 62 -16.50 13.21 -6.72
CA GLU A 62 -16.87 14.25 -7.67
C GLU A 62 -15.66 15.09 -8.12
N SER A 63 -14.64 15.21 -7.27
CA SER A 63 -13.42 15.99 -7.51
C SER A 63 -12.18 15.11 -7.41
N LEU A 64 -11.87 14.43 -8.50
CA LEU A 64 -10.69 13.57 -8.61
C LEU A 64 -9.42 14.43 -8.56
N ILE A 65 -8.51 14.13 -7.62
CA ILE A 65 -7.24 14.85 -7.47
C ILE A 65 -6.27 14.66 -8.64
N ILE A 66 -6.38 13.54 -9.36
CA ILE A 66 -5.71 13.29 -10.63
C ILE A 66 -6.78 12.84 -11.63
N PRO A 67 -6.87 13.45 -12.83
CA PRO A 67 -7.94 13.16 -13.80
C PRO A 67 -7.99 11.69 -14.23
N TYR A 68 -9.21 11.16 -14.33
CA TYR A 68 -9.49 9.77 -14.71
C TYR A 68 -8.88 9.40 -16.08
N GLU A 69 -8.95 10.33 -17.03
CA GLU A 69 -8.49 10.13 -18.41
C GLU A 69 -6.97 9.98 -18.51
N THR A 70 -6.24 10.50 -17.52
CA THR A 70 -4.77 10.60 -17.57
C THR A 70 -4.03 9.64 -16.64
N ASP A 71 -4.75 8.90 -15.79
CA ASP A 71 -4.14 8.10 -14.73
C ASP A 71 -4.87 6.77 -14.46
N GLU A 72 -4.21 5.65 -14.73
CA GLU A 72 -4.74 4.29 -14.55
C GLU A 72 -5.01 3.94 -13.10
N VAL A 73 -4.30 4.56 -12.16
CA VAL A 73 -4.54 4.35 -10.73
C VAL A 73 -5.86 5.02 -10.34
N THR A 74 -6.12 6.23 -10.83
CA THR A 74 -7.44 6.87 -10.67
C THR A 74 -8.54 6.02 -11.30
N ARG A 75 -8.33 5.49 -12.52
CA ARG A 75 -9.32 4.59 -13.16
C ARG A 75 -9.60 3.37 -12.30
N LEU A 76 -8.55 2.70 -11.82
CA LEU A 76 -8.68 1.57 -10.91
C LEU A 76 -9.49 1.92 -9.66
N ILE A 77 -9.19 3.03 -9.00
CA ILE A 77 -9.91 3.49 -7.79
C ILE A 77 -11.38 3.73 -8.09
N VAL A 78 -11.69 4.46 -9.17
CA VAL A 78 -13.07 4.81 -9.54
C VAL A 78 -13.87 3.60 -9.97
N ASP A 79 -13.28 2.72 -10.79
CA ASP A 79 -13.96 1.56 -11.38
C ASP A 79 -14.20 0.43 -10.37
N THR A 80 -13.42 0.38 -9.28
CA THR A 80 -13.55 -0.63 -8.22
C THR A 80 -14.31 -0.13 -6.99
N HIS A 81 -14.67 1.15 -6.94
CA HIS A 81 -15.44 1.72 -5.84
C HIS A 81 -16.88 1.17 -5.78
N ASP A 82 -17.25 0.59 -4.64
CA ASP A 82 -18.58 0.03 -4.40
C ASP A 82 -19.52 1.07 -3.75
N LYS A 83 -20.49 1.54 -4.55
CA LYS A 83 -21.51 2.51 -4.11
C LYS A 83 -22.43 1.96 -3.02
N VAL A 84 -22.69 0.65 -2.99
CA VAL A 84 -23.56 0.02 -2.00
C VAL A 84 -22.83 -0.03 -0.66
N ALA A 85 -21.56 -0.46 -0.66
CA ALA A 85 -20.71 -0.43 0.53
C ALA A 85 -20.53 1.00 1.07
N PHE A 86 -20.37 1.99 0.18
CA PHE A 86 -20.22 3.40 0.57
C PHE A 86 -21.50 4.01 1.18
N ALA A 87 -22.68 3.52 0.83
CA ALA A 87 -23.96 4.15 1.19
C ALA A 87 -24.08 4.41 2.71
N GLU A 88 -23.61 3.46 3.53
CA GLU A 88 -23.63 3.51 4.99
C GLU A 88 -22.92 4.76 5.56
N ILE A 89 -21.78 5.13 4.97
CA ILE A 89 -20.94 6.26 5.43
C ILE A 89 -21.06 7.49 4.52
N SER A 90 -21.81 7.40 3.41
CA SER A 90 -21.84 8.43 2.36
C SER A 90 -22.35 9.81 2.81
N HIS A 91 -23.04 9.88 3.94
CA HIS A 91 -23.59 11.10 4.51
C HIS A 91 -22.59 11.86 5.40
N LEU A 92 -21.46 11.23 5.75
CA LEU A 92 -20.48 11.77 6.67
C LEU A 92 -19.58 12.81 6.00
N THR A 93 -19.13 13.77 6.78
CA THR A 93 -17.94 14.58 6.49
C THR A 93 -16.66 13.82 6.85
N VAL A 94 -15.47 14.31 6.49
CA VAL A 94 -14.20 13.71 6.93
C VAL A 94 -14.09 13.71 8.47
N GLY A 95 -14.57 14.78 9.13
CA GLY A 95 -14.63 14.89 10.59
C GLY A 95 -15.56 13.85 11.20
N ASP A 96 -16.79 13.76 10.71
CA ASP A 96 -17.74 12.76 11.18
C ASP A 96 -17.26 11.32 10.89
N PHE A 97 -16.54 11.12 9.78
CA PHE A 97 -15.93 9.84 9.45
C PHE A 97 -14.82 9.46 10.43
N ARG A 98 -13.98 10.41 10.86
CA ARG A 98 -13.02 10.17 11.95
C ARG A 98 -13.73 9.71 13.21
N ASP A 99 -14.78 10.42 13.63
CA ASP A 99 -15.49 10.12 14.87
C ASP A 99 -16.24 8.78 14.77
N TRP A 100 -16.82 8.48 13.60
CA TRP A 100 -17.42 7.18 13.31
C TRP A 100 -16.39 6.04 13.39
N LEU A 101 -15.20 6.18 12.80
CA LEU A 101 -14.11 5.19 12.89
C LEU A 101 -13.65 4.94 14.33
N LEU A 102 -13.68 5.99 15.17
CA LEU A 102 -13.32 5.88 16.58
C LEU A 102 -14.41 5.24 17.44
N SER A 103 -15.68 5.31 17.02
CA SER A 103 -16.82 4.73 17.73
C SER A 103 -16.78 3.20 17.81
N ASP A 104 -17.59 2.63 18.71
CA ASP A 104 -17.78 1.18 18.83
C ASP A 104 -18.61 0.59 17.67
N ILE A 105 -19.28 1.43 16.86
CA ILE A 105 -20.05 1.00 15.69
C ILE A 105 -19.13 0.50 14.58
N ALA A 106 -17.99 1.17 14.38
CA ALA A 106 -17.01 0.83 13.35
C ALA A 106 -16.11 -0.35 13.80
N ASP A 107 -16.73 -1.49 14.10
CA ASP A 107 -16.04 -2.74 14.39
C ASP A 107 -15.43 -3.39 13.14
N SER A 108 -14.65 -4.46 13.31
CA SER A 108 -13.95 -5.10 12.19
C SER A 108 -14.88 -5.65 11.10
N ALA A 109 -16.06 -6.14 11.49
CA ALA A 109 -17.05 -6.64 10.53
C ALA A 109 -17.65 -5.50 9.71
N THR A 110 -17.92 -4.37 10.36
CA THR A 110 -18.43 -3.14 9.74
C THR A 110 -17.39 -2.51 8.82
N LEU A 111 -16.14 -2.39 9.27
CA LEU A 111 -15.04 -1.88 8.44
C LEU A 111 -14.83 -2.74 7.20
N LYS A 112 -14.86 -4.07 7.34
CA LYS A 112 -14.78 -5.00 6.20
C LYS A 112 -15.94 -4.83 5.22
N ARG A 113 -17.15 -4.52 5.71
CA ARG A 113 -18.34 -4.30 4.88
C ARG A 113 -18.24 -3.01 4.06
N VAL A 114 -17.73 -1.93 4.66
CA VAL A 114 -17.67 -0.61 4.00
C VAL A 114 -16.37 -0.36 3.23
N SER A 115 -15.34 -1.22 3.38
CA SER A 115 -13.99 -0.95 2.88
C SER A 115 -13.92 -0.69 1.38
N THR A 116 -14.72 -1.39 0.56
CA THR A 116 -14.76 -1.19 -0.91
C THR A 116 -15.45 0.11 -1.32
N GLY A 117 -16.15 0.78 -0.40
CA GLY A 117 -16.71 2.11 -0.58
C GLY A 117 -15.80 3.25 -0.10
N ILE A 118 -14.63 2.95 0.49
CA ILE A 118 -13.70 3.97 0.97
C ILE A 118 -12.60 4.13 -0.07
N THR A 119 -12.51 5.29 -0.72
CA THR A 119 -11.40 5.56 -1.64
C THR A 119 -10.11 5.86 -0.87
N PRO A 120 -8.94 5.67 -1.50
CA PRO A 120 -7.65 6.06 -0.91
C PRO A 120 -7.60 7.51 -0.44
N GLU A 121 -8.23 8.43 -1.19
CA GLU A 121 -8.28 9.84 -0.85
C GLU A 121 -9.11 10.10 0.41
N MET A 122 -10.21 9.38 0.63
CA MET A 122 -10.98 9.46 1.88
C MET A 122 -10.15 8.95 3.06
N ALA A 123 -9.44 7.83 2.89
CA ALA A 123 -8.56 7.27 3.92
C ALA A 123 -7.36 8.20 4.23
N ALA A 124 -6.78 8.84 3.21
CA ALA A 124 -5.75 9.85 3.37
C ALA A 124 -6.30 11.09 4.09
N ALA A 125 -7.49 11.58 3.70
CA ALA A 125 -8.13 12.73 4.31
C ALA A 125 -8.35 12.54 5.82
N VAL A 126 -8.96 11.42 6.21
CA VAL A 126 -9.30 11.16 7.61
C VAL A 126 -8.04 10.96 8.46
N SER A 127 -7.02 10.28 7.93
CA SER A 127 -5.77 10.05 8.66
C SER A 127 -4.98 11.35 8.89
N LYS A 128 -5.10 12.37 8.04
CA LYS A 128 -4.49 13.70 8.24
C LYS A 128 -5.08 14.45 9.43
N ILE A 129 -6.34 14.19 9.78
CA ILE A 129 -7.00 14.84 10.92
C ILE A 129 -6.95 14.01 12.20
N MET A 130 -6.40 12.80 12.17
CA MET A 130 -6.20 11.95 13.34
C MET A 130 -4.94 12.32 14.14
N ARG A 131 -4.96 12.00 15.44
CA ARG A 131 -3.76 11.93 16.29
C ARG A 131 -3.14 10.54 16.16
N ASN A 132 -1.89 10.37 16.61
CA ASN A 132 -1.24 9.05 16.60
C ASN A 132 -2.04 7.97 17.34
N GLN A 133 -2.67 8.33 18.47
CA GLN A 133 -3.52 7.41 19.23
C GLN A 133 -4.76 7.00 18.42
N ASP A 134 -5.41 7.94 17.73
CA ASP A 134 -6.55 7.67 16.85
C ASP A 134 -6.14 6.69 15.74
N LEU A 135 -5.00 6.94 15.08
CA LEU A 135 -4.47 6.06 14.03
C LEU A 135 -4.26 4.63 14.54
N ILE A 136 -3.65 4.47 15.72
CA ILE A 136 -3.42 3.16 16.35
C ILE A 136 -4.75 2.47 16.69
N LEU A 137 -5.70 3.21 17.27
CA LEU A 137 -6.99 2.67 17.69
C LEU A 137 -7.83 2.22 16.50
N VAL A 138 -7.88 3.00 15.43
CA VAL A 138 -8.61 2.65 14.20
C VAL A 138 -7.92 1.50 13.48
N ALA A 139 -6.61 1.55 13.28
CA ALA A 139 -5.86 0.47 12.62
C ALA A 139 -6.01 -0.87 13.36
N LYS A 140 -6.10 -0.88 14.69
CA LYS A 140 -6.34 -2.08 15.49
C LYS A 140 -7.66 -2.77 15.14
N LYS A 141 -8.68 -2.03 14.69
CA LYS A 141 -9.98 -2.58 14.27
C LYS A 141 -9.93 -3.16 12.85
N CYS A 142 -8.96 -2.76 12.02
CA CYS A 142 -8.80 -3.21 10.65
C CYS A 142 -8.11 -4.58 10.58
N HIS A 143 -8.87 -5.67 10.74
CA HIS A 143 -8.33 -7.03 10.60
C HIS A 143 -8.24 -7.46 9.12
N VAL A 144 -7.02 -7.50 8.58
CA VAL A 144 -6.71 -7.98 7.23
C VAL A 144 -5.91 -9.27 7.36
N MET A 145 -6.44 -10.37 6.81
CA MET A 145 -5.77 -11.67 6.80
C MET A 145 -5.50 -12.10 5.37
N THR A 146 -4.28 -12.57 5.10
CA THR A 146 -3.90 -13.17 3.82
C THR A 146 -3.35 -14.56 4.05
N ALA A 147 -3.41 -15.41 3.01
CA ALA A 147 -3.01 -16.81 3.12
C ALA A 147 -2.29 -17.29 1.86
N PHE A 148 -1.22 -18.05 2.06
CA PHE A 148 -0.48 -18.75 1.01
C PHE A 148 0.03 -20.11 1.49
N ARG A 149 1.20 -20.19 2.14
CA ARG A 149 1.69 -21.42 2.82
C ARG A 149 1.42 -21.41 4.32
N ASN A 150 1.16 -20.22 4.85
CA ASN A 150 0.66 -19.97 6.19
C ASN A 150 -0.39 -18.84 6.14
N THR A 151 -0.80 -18.33 7.30
CA THR A 151 -1.72 -17.19 7.42
C THR A 151 -1.05 -16.06 8.16
N ILE A 152 -1.08 -14.85 7.59
CA ILE A 152 -0.57 -13.62 8.21
C ILE A 152 -1.74 -12.69 8.53
N GLY A 153 -1.61 -11.92 9.63
CA GLY A 153 -2.61 -10.92 10.06
C GLY A 153 -3.59 -11.37 11.15
N LEU A 154 -3.39 -12.56 11.73
CA LEU A 154 -4.19 -13.04 12.87
C LEU A 154 -3.93 -12.18 14.13
N PRO A 155 -4.96 -11.87 14.93
CA PRO A 155 -4.77 -11.21 16.22
C PRO A 155 -3.79 -11.97 17.13
N GLY A 156 -2.95 -11.23 17.86
CA GLY A 156 -1.96 -11.81 18.78
C GLY A 156 -0.70 -12.37 18.12
N HIS A 157 -0.53 -12.20 16.81
CA HIS A 157 0.64 -12.64 16.05
C HIS A 157 1.41 -11.45 15.48
N ILE A 158 2.73 -11.57 15.42
CA ILE A 158 3.62 -10.65 14.70
C ILE A 158 4.51 -11.47 13.78
N SER A 159 4.45 -11.17 12.49
CA SER A 159 5.25 -11.87 11.48
C SER A 159 6.44 -11.03 11.06
N VAL A 160 7.55 -11.70 10.72
CA VAL A 160 8.82 -11.08 10.42
C VAL A 160 9.31 -11.56 9.06
N ARG A 161 9.63 -10.62 8.18
CA ARG A 161 10.37 -10.90 6.95
C ARG A 161 11.82 -11.23 7.31
N LEU A 162 12.33 -12.36 6.82
CA LEU A 162 13.75 -12.69 6.85
C LEU A 162 14.36 -12.29 5.51
N GLN A 163 15.29 -11.33 5.52
CA GLN A 163 15.91 -10.78 4.30
C GLN A 163 17.43 -10.98 4.33
N PRO A 164 17.92 -12.18 3.95
CA PRO A 164 19.33 -12.52 4.01
C PRO A 164 20.08 -11.98 2.79
N ASN A 165 20.15 -10.65 2.65
CA ASN A 165 20.87 -10.01 1.55
C ASN A 165 22.39 -10.17 1.71
N HIS A 166 23.10 -10.33 0.58
CA HIS A 166 24.55 -10.28 0.55
C HIS A 166 25.01 -9.23 -0.50
N PRO A 167 26.04 -8.41 -0.24
CA PRO A 167 26.46 -7.34 -1.17
C PRO A 167 26.81 -7.79 -2.60
N THR A 168 27.09 -9.07 -2.78
CA THR A 168 27.47 -9.70 -4.06
C THR A 168 26.65 -10.97 -4.35
N ASP A 169 25.54 -11.16 -3.65
CA ASP A 169 24.71 -12.38 -3.74
C ASP A 169 25.50 -13.70 -3.53
N ASP A 170 26.47 -13.73 -2.61
CA ASP A 170 27.20 -14.97 -2.29
C ASP A 170 26.26 -15.94 -1.58
N MET A 171 26.02 -17.10 -2.21
CA MET A 171 25.07 -18.11 -1.74
C MET A 171 25.36 -18.61 -0.31
N ARG A 172 26.63 -18.68 0.10
CA ARG A 172 26.99 -19.15 1.45
C ARG A 172 26.70 -18.08 2.48
N GLY A 173 26.99 -16.81 2.17
CA GLY A 173 26.63 -15.68 3.02
C GLY A 173 25.12 -15.56 3.21
N ILE A 174 24.36 -15.70 2.12
CA ILE A 174 22.89 -15.74 2.15
C ILE A 174 22.40 -16.91 3.02
N ALA A 175 22.89 -18.13 2.78
CA ALA A 175 22.48 -19.31 3.54
C ALA A 175 22.81 -19.18 5.04
N ALA A 176 23.98 -18.63 5.40
CA ALA A 176 24.35 -18.39 6.78
C ALA A 176 23.42 -17.38 7.48
N SER A 177 23.11 -16.26 6.82
CA SER A 177 22.17 -15.26 7.35
C SER A 177 20.74 -15.80 7.44
N MET A 178 20.32 -16.63 6.48
CA MET A 178 19.02 -17.30 6.51
C MET A 178 18.92 -18.26 7.70
N LEU A 179 19.95 -19.09 7.93
CA LEU A 179 19.97 -19.99 9.08
C LEU A 179 19.90 -19.23 10.41
N ASP A 180 20.70 -18.17 10.56
CA ASP A 180 20.70 -17.34 11.77
C ASP A 180 19.30 -16.75 12.03
N GLY A 181 18.68 -16.15 11.02
CA GLY A 181 17.33 -15.59 11.15
C GLY A 181 16.25 -16.62 11.49
N LEU A 182 16.31 -17.81 10.90
CA LEU A 182 15.39 -18.91 11.22
C LEU A 182 15.52 -19.36 12.68
N LEU A 183 16.73 -19.36 13.25
CA LEU A 183 16.95 -19.68 14.67
C LEU A 183 16.32 -18.67 15.64
N TYR A 184 16.12 -17.42 15.20
CA TYR A 184 15.37 -16.40 15.94
C TYR A 184 13.86 -16.43 15.68
N GLY A 185 13.36 -17.37 14.87
CA GLY A 185 11.95 -17.46 14.50
C GLY A 185 11.52 -16.40 13.47
N ALA A 186 12.45 -15.80 12.73
CA ALA A 186 12.14 -14.90 11.62
C ALA A 186 11.86 -15.68 10.34
N GLY A 187 11.10 -15.06 9.43
CA GLY A 187 10.85 -15.60 8.10
C GLY A 187 9.48 -16.22 7.93
N ASP A 188 8.58 -16.14 8.90
CA ASP A 188 7.19 -16.59 8.76
C ASP A 188 6.39 -15.69 7.80
N ALA A 189 6.72 -14.40 7.69
CA ALA A 189 6.10 -13.53 6.67
C ALA A 189 6.56 -13.90 5.26
N VAL A 190 7.87 -14.00 5.06
CA VAL A 190 8.54 -14.36 3.81
C VAL A 190 10.04 -14.51 4.08
N ILE A 191 10.70 -15.46 3.40
CA ILE A 191 12.14 -15.47 3.23
C ILE A 191 12.44 -14.78 1.90
N GLY A 192 12.86 -13.51 1.98
CA GLY A 192 12.85 -12.59 0.85
C GLY A 192 14.21 -11.96 0.56
N ILE A 193 14.86 -12.27 -0.56
CA ILE A 193 16.19 -11.73 -0.93
C ILE A 193 16.01 -10.56 -1.90
N ASN A 194 16.64 -9.42 -1.62
CA ASN A 194 16.78 -8.34 -2.61
C ASN A 194 18.16 -8.49 -3.27
N PRO A 195 18.21 -9.00 -4.51
CA PRO A 195 19.45 -9.37 -5.17
C PRO A 195 20.23 -8.13 -5.64
N ALA A 196 21.55 -8.19 -5.60
CA ALA A 196 22.42 -7.23 -6.25
C ALA A 196 22.47 -7.40 -7.78
N THR A 197 22.18 -8.61 -8.28
CA THR A 197 22.13 -8.96 -9.71
C THR A 197 20.71 -8.96 -10.30
N ASP A 198 20.61 -8.71 -11.60
CA ASP A 198 19.42 -8.87 -12.44
C ASP A 198 19.51 -10.07 -13.40
N SER A 199 20.57 -10.89 -13.28
CA SER A 199 20.82 -12.05 -14.14
C SER A 199 19.85 -13.19 -13.84
N LEU A 200 19.02 -13.58 -14.82
CA LEU A 200 18.02 -14.64 -14.65
C LEU A 200 18.59 -15.98 -14.14
N PRO A 201 19.73 -16.50 -14.63
CA PRO A 201 20.33 -17.71 -14.05
C PRO A 201 20.66 -17.56 -12.56
N ALA A 202 21.26 -16.43 -12.15
CA ALA A 202 21.62 -16.21 -10.75
C ALA A 202 20.37 -16.06 -9.86
N LEU A 203 19.34 -15.38 -10.37
CA LEU A 203 18.04 -15.27 -9.69
C LEU A 203 17.37 -16.64 -9.53
N MET A 204 17.48 -17.51 -10.54
CA MET A 204 16.97 -18.88 -10.50
C MET A 204 17.69 -19.71 -9.42
N ASP A 205 19.02 -19.58 -9.32
CA ASP A 205 19.80 -20.23 -8.26
C ASP A 205 19.35 -19.78 -6.86
N LEU A 206 19.06 -18.48 -6.68
CA LEU A 206 18.53 -17.95 -5.41
C LEU A 206 17.14 -18.53 -5.08
N TYR A 207 16.27 -18.67 -6.06
CA TYR A 207 14.96 -19.30 -5.86
C TYR A 207 15.09 -20.75 -5.40
N TYR A 208 15.96 -21.54 -6.04
CA TYR A 208 16.18 -22.93 -5.65
C TYR A 208 16.84 -23.04 -4.27
N LEU A 209 17.80 -22.17 -3.94
CA LEU A 209 18.41 -22.15 -2.61
C LEU A 209 17.36 -22.04 -1.49
N VAL A 210 16.42 -21.10 -1.63
CA VAL A 210 15.39 -20.89 -0.61
C VAL A 210 14.34 -22.01 -0.64
N ASP A 211 13.92 -22.45 -1.83
CA ASP A 211 12.95 -23.54 -1.99
C ASP A 211 13.47 -24.86 -1.39
N ASP A 212 14.73 -25.20 -1.62
CA ASP A 212 15.38 -26.40 -1.07
C ASP A 212 15.36 -26.38 0.45
N VAL A 213 15.67 -25.24 1.07
CA VAL A 213 15.65 -25.10 2.55
C VAL A 213 14.22 -25.20 3.09
N ILE A 214 13.25 -24.53 2.46
CA ILE A 214 11.84 -24.61 2.85
C ILE A 214 11.35 -26.07 2.79
N ASN A 215 11.62 -26.77 1.69
CA ASN A 215 11.13 -28.13 1.48
C ASN A 215 11.88 -29.16 2.34
N GLN A 216 13.21 -29.04 2.48
CA GLN A 216 14.02 -29.97 3.28
C GLN A 216 13.62 -29.98 4.75
N TYR A 217 13.30 -28.80 5.30
CA TYR A 217 12.91 -28.65 6.71
C TYR A 217 11.40 -28.51 6.92
N ALA A 218 10.60 -28.63 5.86
CA ALA A 218 9.15 -28.45 5.86
C ALA A 218 8.70 -27.15 6.57
N ILE A 219 9.40 -26.05 6.30
CA ILE A 219 9.16 -24.75 6.95
C ILE A 219 7.84 -24.18 6.42
N PRO A 220 6.86 -23.82 7.27
CA PRO A 220 5.59 -23.25 6.82
C PRO A 220 5.74 -21.76 6.48
N THR A 221 6.48 -21.48 5.40
CA THR A 221 6.73 -20.13 4.88
C THR A 221 6.86 -20.14 3.36
N GLN A 222 7.06 -18.96 2.78
CA GLN A 222 7.14 -18.68 1.36
C GLN A 222 8.46 -17.98 1.00
N SER A 223 8.96 -18.26 -0.20
CA SER A 223 10.11 -17.58 -0.80
C SER A 223 9.70 -16.34 -1.62
N CYS A 224 10.62 -15.38 -1.75
CA CYS A 224 10.49 -14.30 -2.71
C CYS A 224 11.87 -13.73 -3.09
N ILE A 225 12.16 -13.57 -4.38
CA ILE A 225 13.35 -12.83 -4.82
C ILE A 225 12.86 -11.50 -5.38
N LEU A 226 13.21 -10.40 -4.70
CA LEU A 226 12.68 -9.05 -4.92
C LEU A 226 13.33 -8.36 -6.12
N THR A 227 13.20 -8.97 -7.30
CA THR A 227 13.59 -8.41 -8.59
C THR A 227 12.37 -7.82 -9.32
N HIS A 228 12.57 -7.20 -10.48
CA HIS A 228 11.48 -6.66 -11.27
C HIS A 228 10.46 -7.75 -11.68
N VAL A 229 9.18 -7.42 -11.70
CA VAL A 229 8.08 -8.36 -11.98
C VAL A 229 8.25 -9.12 -13.30
N THR A 230 8.81 -8.48 -14.33
CA THR A 230 9.06 -9.11 -15.63
C THR A 230 10.10 -10.24 -15.55
N ASN A 231 11.12 -10.09 -14.70
CA ASN A 231 12.11 -11.14 -14.49
C ASN A 231 11.46 -12.33 -13.79
N GLN A 232 10.56 -12.07 -12.83
CA GLN A 232 9.84 -13.13 -12.13
C GLN A 232 8.90 -13.88 -13.06
N ILE A 233 8.17 -13.21 -13.96
CA ILE A 233 7.36 -13.88 -15.00
C ILE A 233 8.25 -14.79 -15.87
N GLN A 234 9.38 -14.29 -16.36
CA GLN A 234 10.30 -15.10 -17.18
C GLN A 234 10.90 -16.29 -16.40
N LEU A 235 11.13 -16.14 -15.10
CA LEU A 235 11.60 -17.22 -14.24
C LEU A 235 10.52 -18.29 -14.03
N ILE A 236 9.26 -17.87 -13.85
CA ILE A 236 8.10 -18.77 -13.80
C ILE A 236 7.99 -19.58 -15.10
N GLU A 237 8.12 -18.93 -16.26
CA GLU A 237 8.11 -19.60 -17.58
C GLU A 237 9.25 -20.62 -17.73
N ARG A 238 10.38 -20.38 -17.06
CA ARG A 238 11.54 -21.30 -17.02
C ARG A 238 11.45 -22.36 -15.92
N GLY A 239 10.37 -22.39 -15.14
CA GLY A 239 10.13 -23.40 -14.12
C GLY A 239 10.73 -23.09 -12.74
N ALA A 240 11.07 -21.83 -12.45
CA ALA A 240 11.54 -21.44 -11.12
C ALA A 240 10.43 -21.61 -10.06
N PRO A 241 10.77 -22.03 -8.83
CA PRO A 241 9.81 -22.28 -7.75
C PRO A 241 9.38 -20.98 -7.04
N VAL A 242 8.77 -20.05 -7.78
CA VAL A 242 8.33 -18.76 -7.25
C VAL A 242 7.09 -18.94 -6.37
N ASP A 243 7.19 -18.60 -5.08
CA ASP A 243 6.06 -18.60 -4.16
C ASP A 243 5.29 -17.26 -4.20
N LEU A 244 5.97 -16.15 -3.90
CA LEU A 244 5.42 -14.79 -4.01
C LEU A 244 6.09 -13.99 -5.11
N VAL A 245 5.30 -13.20 -5.84
CA VAL A 245 5.80 -12.24 -6.84
C VAL A 245 5.91 -10.85 -6.25
N PHE A 246 7.12 -10.32 -6.24
CA PHE A 246 7.40 -8.97 -5.74
C PHE A 246 7.19 -7.89 -6.81
N GLN A 247 6.75 -6.69 -6.42
CA GLN A 247 6.94 -5.49 -7.23
C GLN A 247 6.85 -4.21 -6.38
N SER A 248 7.74 -3.25 -6.61
CA SER A 248 7.57 -1.89 -6.10
C SER A 248 6.47 -1.17 -6.91
N ILE A 249 5.51 -0.56 -6.22
CA ILE A 249 4.36 0.13 -6.82
C ILE A 249 4.24 1.56 -6.28
N ALA A 250 3.50 2.40 -7.01
CA ALA A 250 3.27 3.79 -6.67
C ALA A 250 1.82 4.21 -6.95
N GLY A 251 1.39 5.32 -6.34
CA GLY A 251 0.02 5.82 -6.41
C GLY A 251 -0.34 6.62 -7.67
N THR A 252 0.52 6.66 -8.70
CA THR A 252 0.23 7.33 -9.98
C THR A 252 0.73 6.50 -11.15
N GLU A 253 0.02 6.55 -12.28
CA GLU A 253 0.37 5.87 -13.53
C GLU A 253 1.77 6.28 -14.00
N LYS A 254 2.10 7.58 -13.91
CA LYS A 254 3.42 8.08 -14.33
C LYS A 254 4.55 7.51 -13.47
N ALA A 255 4.36 7.36 -12.15
CA ALA A 255 5.36 6.75 -11.29
C ALA A 255 5.50 5.24 -11.57
N ASN A 256 4.38 4.52 -11.72
CA ASN A 256 4.39 3.10 -12.08
C ASN A 256 5.08 2.84 -13.44
N LYS A 257 4.83 3.70 -14.45
CA LYS A 257 5.56 3.64 -15.73
C LYS A 257 7.06 3.88 -15.58
N SER A 258 7.48 4.75 -14.66
CA SER A 258 8.91 4.95 -14.37
C SER A 258 9.57 3.72 -13.75
N PHE A 259 8.79 2.88 -13.07
CA PHE A 259 9.22 1.57 -12.60
C PHE A 259 9.11 0.47 -13.66
N GLY A 260 8.61 0.77 -14.87
CA GLY A 260 8.45 -0.21 -15.94
C GLY A 260 7.21 -1.09 -15.81
N ILE A 261 6.19 -0.67 -15.05
CA ILE A 261 5.00 -1.49 -14.78
C ILE A 261 3.68 -0.81 -15.17
N THR A 262 2.65 -1.63 -15.31
CA THR A 262 1.24 -1.24 -15.49
C THR A 262 0.34 -2.18 -14.67
N ILE A 263 -0.90 -1.78 -14.37
CA ILE A 263 -1.88 -2.68 -13.71
C ILE A 263 -2.09 -3.98 -14.50
N ALA A 264 -2.04 -3.92 -15.84
CA ALA A 264 -2.18 -5.11 -16.68
C ALA A 264 -1.02 -6.10 -16.46
N LEU A 265 0.21 -5.62 -16.38
CA LEU A 265 1.39 -6.45 -16.09
C LEU A 265 1.33 -7.06 -14.69
N LEU A 266 0.83 -6.32 -13.69
CA LEU A 266 0.64 -6.87 -12.34
C LEU A 266 -0.38 -8.01 -12.31
N LYS A 267 -1.46 -7.91 -13.10
CA LYS A 267 -2.47 -8.98 -13.25
C LYS A 267 -1.93 -10.21 -13.98
N GLU A 268 -1.08 -10.00 -15.00
CA GLU A 268 -0.36 -11.07 -15.69
C GLU A 268 0.54 -11.82 -14.70
N ALA A 269 1.32 -11.09 -13.89
CA ALA A 269 2.21 -11.66 -12.89
C ALA A 269 1.46 -12.45 -11.81
N GLN A 270 0.32 -11.92 -11.34
CA GLN A 270 -0.57 -12.62 -10.41
C GLN A 270 -1.08 -13.93 -11.01
N SER A 271 -1.54 -13.89 -12.26
CA SER A 271 -2.01 -15.09 -12.98
C SER A 271 -0.90 -16.12 -13.13
N ALA A 272 0.32 -15.69 -13.49
CA ALA A 272 1.48 -16.56 -13.62
C ALA A 272 1.81 -17.25 -12.29
N ALA A 273 1.85 -16.51 -11.17
CA ALA A 273 2.12 -17.07 -9.85
C ALA A 273 1.04 -18.05 -9.39
N LEU A 274 -0.25 -17.71 -9.60
CA LEU A 274 -1.36 -18.62 -9.29
C LEU A 274 -1.29 -19.93 -10.09
N SER A 275 -0.83 -19.87 -11.35
CA SER A 275 -0.72 -21.05 -12.22
C SER A 275 0.24 -22.13 -11.68
N LEU A 276 1.18 -21.73 -10.82
CA LEU A 276 2.12 -22.66 -10.19
C LEU A 276 1.48 -23.53 -9.10
N ASN A 277 0.31 -23.12 -8.55
CA ASN A 277 -0.43 -23.87 -7.53
C ASN A 277 0.40 -24.25 -6.28
N ARG A 278 1.29 -23.34 -5.85
CA ARG A 278 2.24 -23.61 -4.74
C ARG A 278 1.72 -23.29 -3.34
N GLY A 279 0.62 -22.56 -3.23
CA GLY A 279 -0.03 -22.28 -1.94
C GLY A 279 -0.71 -23.50 -1.34
N THR A 280 -0.69 -23.62 -0.01
CA THR A 280 -1.26 -24.74 0.75
C THR A 280 -2.42 -24.32 1.66
N VAL A 281 -2.60 -23.00 1.88
CA VAL A 281 -3.63 -22.40 2.73
C VAL A 281 -4.41 -21.38 1.89
N LYS A 282 -5.73 -21.57 1.82
CA LYS A 282 -6.63 -20.68 1.09
C LYS A 282 -7.13 -19.53 1.96
N ASN A 283 -7.28 -18.36 1.35
CA ASN A 283 -7.90 -17.20 1.98
C ASN A 283 -9.43 -17.32 1.99
N ALA A 284 -10.12 -16.29 2.50
CA ALA A 284 -11.57 -16.27 2.64
C ALA A 284 -12.34 -16.38 1.30
N SER A 285 -11.73 -16.08 0.16
CA SER A 285 -12.34 -16.26 -1.17
C SER A 285 -12.00 -17.61 -1.82
N GLY A 286 -11.27 -18.49 -1.12
CA GLY A 286 -10.86 -19.79 -1.64
C GLY A 286 -9.66 -19.76 -2.58
N SER A 287 -8.95 -18.63 -2.68
CA SER A 287 -7.74 -18.43 -3.48
C SER A 287 -6.49 -18.29 -2.61
N HIS A 288 -5.33 -18.09 -3.22
CA HIS A 288 -4.07 -17.78 -2.54
C HIS A 288 -3.66 -16.32 -2.77
N ASN A 289 -3.08 -15.68 -1.76
CA ASN A 289 -2.45 -14.37 -1.89
C ASN A 289 -1.00 -14.56 -2.36
N VAL A 290 -0.68 -14.16 -3.59
CA VAL A 290 0.61 -14.43 -4.24
C VAL A 290 1.44 -13.18 -4.56
N MET A 291 0.88 -11.99 -4.38
CA MET A 291 1.57 -10.73 -4.67
C MET A 291 2.20 -10.16 -3.40
N TYR A 292 3.43 -9.68 -3.52
CA TYR A 292 4.14 -8.93 -2.49
C TYR A 292 4.51 -7.55 -3.03
N PHE A 293 3.72 -6.54 -2.65
CA PHE A 293 3.99 -5.17 -3.06
C PHE A 293 4.78 -4.40 -2.01
N GLU A 294 5.62 -3.47 -2.47
CA GLU A 294 6.29 -2.49 -1.63
C GLU A 294 5.99 -1.08 -2.12
N THR A 295 5.62 -0.22 -1.18
CA THR A 295 5.24 1.18 -1.42
C THR A 295 6.27 2.12 -0.78
N GLY A 296 6.02 3.42 -0.84
CA GLY A 296 6.89 4.39 -0.20
C GLY A 296 6.52 5.81 -0.60
N GLN A 297 6.27 6.65 0.41
CA GLN A 297 5.79 8.03 0.25
C GLN A 297 6.65 8.92 -0.66
N GLY A 298 7.97 8.66 -0.72
CA GLY A 298 8.90 9.42 -1.56
C GLY A 298 8.85 9.08 -3.04
N SER A 299 8.36 7.89 -3.40
CA SER A 299 8.48 7.31 -4.74
C SER A 299 7.95 8.24 -5.84
N VAL A 300 6.74 8.75 -5.65
CA VAL A 300 6.03 9.54 -6.64
C VAL A 300 6.68 10.90 -6.85
N LEU A 301 7.19 11.54 -5.79
CA LEU A 301 7.92 12.80 -5.89
C LEU A 301 9.27 12.60 -6.60
N SER A 302 10.01 11.55 -6.25
CA SER A 302 11.29 11.21 -6.89
C SER A 302 11.14 10.93 -8.38
N ALA A 303 10.00 10.37 -8.81
CA ALA A 303 9.66 10.15 -10.21
C ALA A 303 9.11 11.41 -10.93
N ASN A 304 9.08 12.57 -10.26
CA ASN A 304 8.45 13.81 -10.75
C ASN A 304 7.01 13.56 -11.24
N ALA A 305 6.25 12.80 -10.46
CA ALA A 305 4.97 12.21 -10.84
C ALA A 305 3.86 12.45 -9.82
N ASN A 306 4.03 13.41 -8.91
CA ASN A 306 3.07 13.69 -7.84
C ASN A 306 1.96 14.65 -8.25
N PHE A 307 2.09 15.38 -9.36
CA PHE A 307 1.04 16.26 -9.89
C PHE A 307 0.49 17.28 -8.88
N GLY A 308 1.37 17.78 -8.00
CA GLY A 308 1.02 18.70 -6.90
C GLY A 308 0.27 18.05 -5.74
N VAL A 309 0.16 16.72 -5.72
CA VAL A 309 -0.43 15.94 -4.62
C VAL A 309 0.66 15.68 -3.57
N ASP A 310 0.27 15.67 -2.30
CA ASP A 310 1.17 15.36 -1.18
C ASP A 310 1.53 13.88 -1.11
N GLN A 311 2.63 13.59 -0.43
CA GLN A 311 3.18 12.24 -0.33
C GLN A 311 2.24 11.24 0.36
N GLN A 312 1.49 11.67 1.37
CA GLN A 312 0.60 10.77 2.11
C GLN A 312 -0.61 10.35 1.26
N THR A 313 -1.16 11.27 0.47
CA THR A 313 -2.26 10.95 -0.46
C THR A 313 -1.79 10.06 -1.61
N CYS A 314 -0.60 10.33 -2.17
CA CYS A 314 0.00 9.44 -3.17
C CYS A 314 0.29 8.04 -2.60
N GLU A 315 0.73 7.94 -1.35
CA GLU A 315 0.96 6.66 -0.69
C GLU A 315 -0.35 5.87 -0.51
N ALA A 316 -1.43 6.52 -0.05
CA ALA A 316 -2.72 5.86 0.08
C ALA A 316 -3.20 5.29 -1.27
N ARG A 317 -2.98 6.03 -2.36
CA ARG A 317 -3.32 5.57 -3.72
C ARG A 317 -2.50 4.36 -4.16
N ALA A 318 -1.26 4.20 -3.68
CA ALA A 318 -0.48 2.99 -3.93
C ALA A 318 -1.13 1.76 -3.29
N TYR A 319 -1.82 1.91 -2.16
CA TYR A 319 -2.58 0.82 -1.53
C TYR A 319 -3.80 0.37 -2.34
N ALA A 320 -4.31 1.19 -3.26
CA ALA A 320 -5.36 0.75 -4.20
C ALA A 320 -4.81 -0.03 -5.39
N VAL A 321 -3.52 0.14 -5.73
CA VAL A 321 -2.85 -0.68 -6.75
C VAL A 321 -2.58 -2.08 -6.21
N ALA A 322 -2.32 -2.20 -4.91
CA ALA A 322 -2.11 -3.45 -4.19
C ALA A 322 -3.40 -4.27 -4.05
#